data_AF-I2CQD0-F1
#
_entry.id   AF-I2CQD0-F1
#
_cell.length_a   1.000
_cell.length_b   1.000
_cell.length_c   1.000
_cell.angle_alpha   90.00
_cell.angle_beta   90.00
_cell.angle_gamma   90.00
#
_symmetry.space_group_name_H-M   'P 1'
#
loop_
_entity.id
_entity.type
_entity.pdbx_description
1 polymer ?
#
loop_
_entity_poly.entity_id
_entity_poly.type
_entity_poly.pdbx_seq_one_letter_code
_entity_poly.pdbx_strand_id
1 'polypeptide(L)'
;MGHIPRSMVVHCSGATTRQASPGDVVTIAGILLPTRYTGFRALKAGLIADTYLEAMAVRKHKKSYHEIETDEEMEEELGTAAQDPDIYDRLARSIAPEIYGHLDV
;
A
#
# COMPACT_ATOMS: atom_id res chain seq x y z
N MET A 1 15.50 18.69 4.06
CA MET A 1 14.94 17.74 5.03
C MET A 1 14.73 16.42 4.30
N GLY A 2 15.63 15.45 4.46
CA GLY A 2 15.57 14.19 3.72
C GLY A 2 16.17 13.08 4.56
N HIS A 3 15.31 12.28 5.19
CA HIS A 3 15.74 11.06 5.85
C HIS A 3 15.55 9.88 4.90
N ILE A 4 16.51 8.97 4.91
CA ILE A 4 16.40 7.71 4.19
C ILE A 4 15.29 6.88 4.87
N PRO A 5 14.38 6.27 4.12
CA PRO A 5 13.36 5.40 4.67
C PRO A 5 13.95 4.31 5.57
N ARG A 6 13.33 4.10 6.73
CA ARG A 6 13.71 3.07 7.70
C ARG A 6 12.96 1.78 7.40
N SER A 7 13.64 0.65 7.49
CA SER A 7 13.01 -0.67 7.46
C SER A 7 12.65 -1.13 8.87
N MET A 8 11.58 -1.91 8.98
CA MET A 8 11.14 -2.57 10.22
C MET A 8 10.88 -4.04 9.92
N VAL A 9 11.23 -4.93 10.86
CA VAL A 9 10.92 -6.35 10.78
C VAL A 9 9.50 -6.58 11.29
N VAL A 10 8.70 -7.30 10.50
CA VAL A 10 7.33 -7.68 10.86
C VAL A 10 7.23 -9.20 10.79
N HIS A 11 6.66 -9.81 11.82
CA HIS A 11 6.37 -11.24 11.86
C HIS A 11 4.88 -11.46 11.65
N CYS A 12 4.54 -12.30 10.67
CA CYS A 12 3.18 -12.75 10.41
C CYS A 12 3.06 -14.22 10.83
N SER A 13 2.03 -14.53 11.61
CA SER A 13 1.78 -15.87 12.16
C SER A 13 0.30 -16.23 12.00
N GLY A 14 0.02 -17.53 11.83
CA GLY A 14 -1.35 -18.02 11.66
C GLY A 14 -2.10 -17.36 10.50
N ALA A 15 -3.23 -16.72 10.80
CA ALA A 15 -4.14 -16.14 9.81
C ALA A 15 -3.57 -14.95 9.04
N THR A 16 -2.58 -14.22 9.59
CA THR A 16 -1.96 -13.06 8.92
C THR A 16 -0.90 -13.46 7.87
N THR A 17 -0.61 -14.75 7.74
CA THR A 17 0.31 -15.26 6.72
C THR A 17 -0.32 -15.17 5.32
N ARG A 18 0.52 -14.98 4.28
CA ARG A 18 0.12 -14.90 2.85
C ARG A 18 -0.87 -13.77 2.49
N GLN A 19 -1.12 -12.80 3.37
CA GLN A 19 -2.04 -11.68 3.09
C GLN A 19 -1.42 -10.55 2.24
N ALA A 20 -0.09 -10.54 2.04
CA ALA A 20 0.60 -9.51 1.29
C ALA A 20 1.78 -10.09 0.48
N SER A 21 2.09 -9.43 -0.64
CA SER A 21 3.23 -9.72 -1.52
C SER A 21 4.20 -8.55 -1.59
N PRO A 22 5.47 -8.77 -1.96
CA PRO A 22 6.43 -7.68 -2.17
C PRO A 22 5.89 -6.65 -3.16
N GLY A 23 5.94 -5.37 -2.79
CA GLY A 23 5.40 -4.26 -3.60
C GLY A 23 3.95 -3.87 -3.28
N ASP A 24 3.25 -4.63 -2.44
CA ASP A 24 1.92 -4.25 -1.99
C ASP A 24 1.96 -3.05 -1.04
N VAL A 25 0.98 -2.15 -1.20
CA VAL A 25 0.72 -1.07 -0.24
C VAL A 25 -0.21 -1.62 0.84
N VAL A 26 0.31 -1.75 2.06
CA VAL A 26 -0.39 -2.38 3.19
C VAL A 26 -0.34 -1.51 4.44
N THR A 27 -1.40 -1.58 5.23
CA THR A 27 -1.41 -1.13 6.63
C THR A 27 -1.38 -2.35 7.54
N ILE A 28 -0.45 -2.36 8.48
CA ILE A 28 -0.26 -3.47 9.43
C ILE A 28 -0.51 -2.92 10.83
N ALA A 29 -1.42 -3.56 11.57
CA ALA A 29 -1.65 -3.32 12.99
C ALA A 29 -1.08 -4.48 13.80
N GLY A 30 -0.41 -4.18 14.90
CA GLY A 30 0.33 -5.20 15.64
C GLY A 30 0.90 -4.72 16.96
N ILE A 31 1.65 -5.59 17.61
CA ILE A 31 2.32 -5.34 18.90
C ILE A 31 3.82 -5.28 18.67
N LEU A 32 4.48 -4.24 19.16
CA LEU A 32 5.94 -4.08 19.04
C LEU A 32 6.64 -4.83 20.18
N LEU A 33 7.50 -5.79 19.84
CA LEU A 33 8.15 -6.68 20.81
C LEU A 33 9.68 -6.69 20.61
N PRO A 34 10.47 -6.81 21.70
CA PRO A 34 11.91 -6.98 21.60
C PRO A 34 12.28 -8.43 21.30
N THR A 35 13.25 -8.63 20.41
CA THR A 35 13.92 -9.91 20.18
C THR A 35 15.11 -10.03 21.13
N ARG A 36 15.17 -11.13 21.89
CA ARG A 36 16.34 -11.43 22.71
C ARG A 36 17.45 -12.02 21.82
N TYR A 37 18.64 -11.44 21.88
CA TYR A 37 19.82 -12.07 21.30
C TYR A 37 20.26 -13.28 22.13
N THR A 38 20.63 -14.36 21.46
CA THR A 38 21.18 -15.56 22.09
C THR A 38 22.56 -15.91 21.48
N GLY A 39 23.34 -16.74 22.17
CA GLY A 39 24.65 -17.21 21.71
C GLY A 39 25.71 -16.09 21.57
N PHE A 40 26.65 -16.25 20.63
CA PHE A 40 27.74 -15.28 20.40
C PHE A 40 27.26 -13.86 20.06
N ARG A 41 26.02 -13.71 19.54
CA ARG A 41 25.42 -12.40 19.26
C ARG A 41 25.05 -11.64 20.55
N ALA A 42 24.67 -12.35 21.61
CA ALA A 42 24.35 -11.75 22.91
C ALA A 42 25.59 -11.11 23.56
N LEU A 43 26.78 -11.68 23.38
CA LEU A 43 28.04 -11.15 23.91
C LEU A 43 28.42 -9.78 23.31
N LYS A 44 27.98 -9.48 22.08
CA LYS A 44 28.23 -8.21 21.39
C LYS A 44 27.10 -7.19 21.52
N ALA A 45 25.87 -7.64 21.74
CA ALA A 45 24.68 -6.77 21.67
C ALA A 45 24.52 -5.85 22.90
N GLY A 46 25.12 -6.19 24.05
CA GLY A 46 24.99 -5.37 25.26
C GLY A 46 23.53 -5.21 25.69
N LEU A 47 23.07 -3.96 25.86
CA LEU A 47 21.68 -3.60 26.20
C LEU A 47 20.80 -3.29 24.98
N ILE A 48 21.34 -3.39 23.76
CA ILE A 48 20.58 -3.13 22.54
C ILE A 48 19.68 -4.34 22.31
N ALA A 49 18.38 -4.08 22.13
CA ALA A 49 17.42 -5.08 21.70
C ALA A 49 16.88 -4.69 20.32
N ASP A 50 16.97 -5.60 19.35
CA ASP A 50 16.18 -5.46 18.13
C ASP A 50 14.71 -5.56 18.48
N THR A 51 13.87 -4.83 17.76
CA THR A 51 12.42 -4.93 17.88
C THR A 51 11.81 -5.40 16.57
N TYR A 52 10.72 -6.14 16.67
CA TYR A 52 9.88 -6.51 15.54
C TYR A 52 8.42 -6.24 15.89
N LEU A 53 7.61 -6.06 14.85
CA LEU A 53 6.17 -5.95 14.98
C LEU A 53 5.54 -7.34 14.77
N GLU A 54 4.84 -7.86 15.77
CA GLU A 54 3.99 -9.04 15.58
C GLU A 54 2.67 -8.59 14.96
N ALA A 55 2.38 -9.03 13.74
CA ALA A 55 1.21 -8.59 12.97
C ALA A 55 -0.08 -9.25 13.47
N MET A 56 -1.02 -8.43 13.96
CA MET A 56 -2.35 -8.84 14.38
C MET A 56 -3.38 -8.70 13.24
N ALA A 57 -3.21 -7.69 12.40
CA ALA A 57 -4.04 -7.47 11.22
C ALA A 57 -3.24 -6.86 10.07
N VAL A 58 -3.51 -7.29 8.84
CA VAL A 58 -2.93 -6.73 7.62
C VAL A 58 -4.08 -6.30 6.70
N ARG A 59 -4.09 -5.03 6.31
CA ARG A 59 -5.04 -4.48 5.34
C ARG A 59 -4.29 -4.08 4.08
N LYS A 60 -4.62 -4.70 2.95
CA LYS A 60 -4.09 -4.35 1.64
C LYS A 60 -4.93 -3.23 1.02
N HIS A 61 -4.27 -2.19 0.50
CA HIS A 61 -4.94 -1.02 -0.10
C HIS A 61 -5.16 -1.17 -1.60
N LYS A 62 -4.20 -1.79 -2.31
CA LYS A 62 -4.41 -2.18 -3.71
C LYS A 62 -5.26 -3.45 -3.74
N LYS A 63 -6.56 -3.28 -3.59
CA LYS A 63 -7.55 -4.27 -3.96
C LYS A 63 -7.35 -4.61 -5.45
N SER A 64 -7.46 -5.88 -5.82
CA SER A 64 -7.51 -6.29 -7.23
C SER A 64 -8.58 -5.45 -7.96
N TYR A 65 -8.49 -5.23 -9.29
CA TYR A 65 -9.58 -4.57 -10.04
C TYR A 65 -10.96 -5.21 -9.76
N HIS A 66 -10.98 -6.49 -9.38
CA HIS A 66 -12.17 -7.24 -9.00
C HIS A 66 -12.73 -6.95 -7.60
N GLU A 67 -11.98 -6.23 -6.76
CA GLU A 67 -12.31 -5.98 -5.35
C GLU A 67 -12.61 -4.49 -5.10
N ILE A 68 -12.64 -3.66 -6.15
CA ILE A 68 -13.11 -2.27 -6.06
C ILE A 68 -14.60 -2.33 -5.69
N GLU A 69 -14.91 -1.95 -4.46
CA GLU A 69 -16.29 -1.75 -4.02
C GLU A 69 -16.76 -0.43 -4.62
N THR A 70 -17.85 -0.47 -5.38
CA THR A 70 -18.45 0.71 -5.97
C THR A 70 -19.32 1.40 -4.93
N ASP A 71 -18.98 2.64 -4.57
CA ASP A 71 -19.85 3.49 -3.74
C ASP A 71 -20.89 4.21 -4.61
N GLU A 72 -22.02 4.58 -4.00
CA GLU A 72 -23.15 5.27 -4.67
C GLU A 72 -22.70 6.57 -5.37
N GLU A 73 -21.83 7.35 -4.74
CA GLU A 73 -21.26 8.57 -5.32
C GLU A 73 -20.46 8.28 -6.61
N MET A 74 -19.73 7.16 -6.63
CA MET A 74 -18.95 6.77 -7.80
C MET A 74 -19.86 6.30 -8.95
N GLU A 75 -20.99 5.66 -8.65
CA GLU A 75 -21.98 5.29 -9.68
C GLU A 75 -22.65 6.51 -10.30
N GLU A 76 -22.99 7.52 -9.49
CA GLU A 76 -23.57 8.77 -9.99
C GLU A 76 -22.60 9.55 -10.89
N GLU A 77 -21.32 9.64 -10.50
CA GLU A 77 -20.29 10.27 -11.32
C GLU A 77 -20.08 9.52 -12.64
N LEU A 78 -20.03 8.18 -12.60
CA LEU A 78 -19.92 7.35 -13.80
C LEU A 78 -21.14 7.50 -14.71
N GLY A 79 -22.35 7.55 -14.15
CA GLY A 79 -23.59 7.76 -14.88
C GLY A 79 -23.62 9.11 -15.59
N THR A 80 -23.17 10.17 -14.91
CA THR A 80 -23.06 11.51 -15.48
C THR A 80 -21.99 11.57 -16.56
N ALA A 81 -20.82 10.96 -16.32
CA ALA A 81 -19.72 10.90 -17.28
C ALA A 81 -20.07 10.10 -18.53
N ALA A 82 -20.87 9.04 -18.40
CA ALA A 82 -21.32 8.22 -19.52
C ALA A 82 -22.30 8.95 -20.46
N GLN A 83 -22.98 9.98 -19.97
CA GLN A 83 -23.88 10.82 -20.78
C GLN A 83 -23.16 11.96 -21.51
N ASP A 84 -21.89 12.22 -21.18
CA ASP A 84 -21.10 13.28 -21.79
C ASP A 84 -20.62 12.84 -23.19
N PRO A 85 -21.09 13.46 -24.29
CA PRO A 85 -20.69 13.09 -25.64
C PRO A 85 -19.21 13.39 -25.94
N ASP A 86 -18.54 14.22 -25.13
CA ASP A 86 -17.13 14.59 -25.28
C ASP A 86 -16.22 13.91 -24.24
N ILE A 87 -16.72 12.86 -23.58
CA ILE A 87 -16.01 12.19 -22.47
C ILE A 87 -14.61 11.69 -22.89
N TYR A 88 -14.46 11.24 -24.13
CA TYR A 88 -13.19 10.75 -24.68
C TYR A 88 -12.14 11.86 -24.70
N ASP A 89 -12.45 13.00 -25.33
CA ASP A 89 -11.54 14.14 -25.46
C ASP A 89 -11.20 14.74 -24.10
N ARG A 90 -12.20 14.80 -23.21
CA ARG A 90 -12.03 15.27 -21.82
C ARG A 90 -11.04 14.39 -21.06
N LEU A 91 -11.17 13.06 -21.16
CA LEU A 91 -10.26 12.13 -20.51
C LEU A 91 -8.86 12.15 -21.16
N ALA A 92 -8.78 12.18 -22.50
CA ALA A 92 -7.52 12.25 -23.23
C ALA A 92 -6.68 13.46 -22.80
N ARG A 93 -7.31 14.65 -22.67
CA ARG A 93 -6.64 15.86 -22.19
C ARG A 93 -6.27 15.82 -20.70
N SER A 94 -6.95 15.00 -19.90
CA SER A 94 -6.69 14.89 -18.47
C SER A 94 -5.48 14.02 -18.11
N ILE A 95 -5.07 13.09 -19.00
CA ILE A 95 -3.97 12.16 -18.76
C ILE A 95 -2.61 12.89 -18.76
N ALA A 96 -2.42 13.79 -19.72
CA ALA A 96 -1.19 14.56 -19.87
C ALA A 96 -1.53 16.02 -20.25
N PRO A 97 -2.05 16.82 -19.31
CA PRO A 97 -2.56 18.17 -19.60
C PRO A 97 -1.45 19.15 -20.05
N GLU A 98 -0.18 18.80 -19.83
CA GLU A 98 0.99 19.58 -20.22
C GLU A 98 1.45 19.32 -21.66
N ILE A 99 0.92 18.28 -22.33
CA ILE A 99 1.31 17.90 -23.68
C ILE A 99 0.17 18.22 -24.65
N TYR A 100 0.46 19.01 -25.68
CA TYR A 100 -0.51 19.41 -26.69
C TYR A 100 -0.27 18.69 -28.03
N GLY A 101 -1.35 18.25 -28.69
CA GLY A 101 -1.32 17.78 -30.08
C GLY A 101 -1.20 16.26 -30.29
N HIS A 102 -1.13 15.45 -29.23
CA HIS A 102 -1.02 13.99 -29.28
C HIS A 102 -2.19 13.31 -28.55
N LEU A 103 -3.42 13.63 -28.93
CA LEU A 103 -4.63 13.12 -28.25
C LEU A 103 -4.92 11.63 -28.55
N ASP A 104 -4.26 11.07 -29.55
CA ASP A 104 -4.45 9.72 -30.11
C ASP A 104 -3.28 8.76 -29.81
N VAL A 105 -2.31 9.16 -28.97
CA VAL A 105 -1.07 8.41 -28.65
C VAL A 105 -1.01 8.10 -27.16
#